data_AF-A8M959-F1
#
_entry.id   AF-A8M959-F1
#
_cell.length_a   1.000
_cell.length_b   1.000
_cell.length_c   1.000
_cell.angle_alpha   90.00
_cell.angle_beta   90.00
_cell.angle_gamma   90.00
#
_symmetry.space_group_name_H-M   'P 1'
#
loop_
_entity.id
_entity.type
_entity.pdbx_description
1 polymer ?
#
loop_
_entity_poly.entity_id
_entity_poly.type
_entity_poly.pdbx_seq_one_letter_code
_entity_poly.pdbx_strand_id
1 'polypeptide(L)'
;MKIAKVLRSCSFFRNCFNAALAYLRGAKFIPVICNNGNMVNLYRAYYVAILNGLYRGFIKNLKCDSSGNVIVINGIKLYAQPVISENGFVDLGCCKFTRLHYTILQVFVKQEYAFTEVRGETVIDIGAFVGDSAIYFALRGARRVYAVEPHPEAYAEMLMNISLNHLNDKIIPINAAVGKGGFTCVNIDVNYADITYFKTADNRCDGVRIPSIGLSDLMQKYGIEPDVLKMDCEGCEFDVLMNEYDVIKKKFNEIILECHDAAGSCRDLLRKLSKDFKCHKVSMGGSKIINCS
;
A
#
# COMPACT_ATOMS: atom_id res chain seq x y z
N MET A 1 9.63 -6.87 20.37
CA MET A 1 10.13 -7.28 19.03
C MET A 1 10.25 -8.81 19.02
N LYS A 2 9.69 -9.52 18.02
CA LYS A 2 9.77 -10.99 17.96
C LYS A 2 11.18 -11.42 17.51
N ILE A 3 11.81 -12.37 18.22
CA ILE A 3 13.15 -12.91 17.89
C ILE A 3 13.24 -13.40 16.43
N ALA A 4 12.20 -14.04 15.93
CA ALA A 4 12.18 -14.55 14.55
C ALA A 4 12.40 -13.44 13.49
N LYS A 5 11.96 -12.20 13.77
CA LYS A 5 12.21 -11.05 12.88
C LYS A 5 13.69 -10.66 12.85
N VAL A 6 14.35 -10.70 14.02
CA VAL A 6 15.78 -10.40 14.16
C VAL A 6 16.61 -11.48 13.47
N LEU A 7 16.30 -12.75 13.70
CA LEU A 7 17.00 -13.87 13.06
C LEU A 7 16.91 -13.78 11.52
N ARG A 8 15.72 -13.43 11.00
CA ARG A 8 15.54 -13.25 9.56
C ARG A 8 16.37 -12.12 8.98
N SER A 9 16.63 -11.05 9.76
CA SER A 9 17.44 -9.94 9.29
C SER A 9 18.95 -10.18 9.32
N CYS A 10 19.43 -11.20 10.03
CA CYS A 10 20.86 -11.57 10.04
C CYS A 10 21.38 -12.02 8.67
N SER A 11 20.49 -12.47 7.77
CA SER A 11 20.85 -12.73 6.37
C SER A 11 21.03 -11.47 5.54
N PHE A 12 20.82 -10.27 6.09
CA PHE A 12 20.91 -8.98 5.40
C PHE A 12 21.75 -7.95 6.15
N PHE A 13 21.79 -8.05 7.48
CA PHE A 13 22.56 -7.19 8.38
C PHE A 13 23.60 -8.01 9.15
N ARG A 14 24.89 -7.72 8.92
CA ARG A 14 26.02 -8.37 9.61
C ARG A 14 25.99 -8.15 11.13
N ASN A 15 25.41 -7.04 11.58
CA ASN A 15 25.29 -6.66 12.98
C ASN A 15 23.83 -6.77 13.50
N CYS A 16 23.02 -7.68 12.97
CA CYS A 16 21.58 -7.80 13.28
C CYS A 16 21.23 -7.77 14.78
N PHE A 17 21.99 -8.45 15.64
CA PHE A 17 21.75 -8.45 17.09
C PHE A 17 22.07 -7.10 17.75
N ASN A 18 23.16 -6.45 17.35
CA ASN A 18 23.51 -5.11 17.85
C ASN A 18 22.50 -4.06 17.39
N ALA A 19 22.05 -4.14 16.14
CA ALA A 19 20.98 -3.28 15.61
C ALA A 19 19.65 -3.50 16.39
N ALA A 20 19.30 -4.76 16.65
CA ALA A 20 18.13 -5.10 17.46
C ALA A 20 18.24 -4.58 18.90
N LEU A 21 19.42 -4.67 19.52
CA LEU A 21 19.68 -4.15 20.85
C LEU A 21 19.60 -2.62 20.89
N ALA A 22 20.16 -1.92 19.90
CA ALA A 22 20.02 -0.47 19.75
C ALA A 22 18.53 -0.07 19.64
N TYR A 23 17.75 -0.83 18.87
CA TYR A 23 16.30 -0.63 18.80
C TYR A 23 15.62 -0.83 20.16
N LEU A 24 15.92 -1.90 20.88
CA LEU A 24 15.32 -2.16 22.20
C LEU A 24 15.70 -1.10 23.25
N ARG A 25 16.89 -0.50 23.14
CA ARG A 25 17.35 0.61 23.99
C ARG A 25 16.75 1.97 23.62
N GLY A 26 15.84 2.03 22.64
CA GLY A 26 15.14 3.27 22.29
C GLY A 26 15.92 4.20 21.35
N ALA A 27 16.98 3.73 20.68
CA ALA A 27 17.71 4.56 19.73
C ALA A 27 16.78 5.09 18.61
N LYS A 28 16.92 6.39 18.31
CA LYS A 28 16.20 7.07 17.21
C LYS A 28 16.73 6.63 15.84
N PHE A 29 18.04 6.38 15.76
CA PHE A 29 18.72 5.87 14.58
C PHE A 29 19.39 4.56 14.90
N ILE A 30 19.18 3.56 14.04
CA ILE A 30 19.64 2.19 14.21
C ILE A 30 20.81 1.96 13.25
N PRO A 31 22.06 1.84 13.76
CA PRO A 31 23.19 1.54 12.89
C PRO A 31 23.08 0.10 12.38
N VAL A 32 23.02 -0.06 11.06
CA VAL A 32 23.02 -1.36 10.39
C VAL A 32 24.20 -1.45 9.44
N ILE A 33 24.80 -2.64 9.36
CA ILE A 33 25.86 -2.97 8.42
C ILE A 33 25.27 -3.99 7.45
N CYS A 34 24.99 -3.57 6.23
CA CYS A 34 24.45 -4.46 5.20
C CYS A 34 25.47 -5.53 4.79
N ASN A 35 25.00 -6.60 4.13
CA ASN A 35 25.88 -7.69 3.68
C ASN A 35 27.02 -7.26 2.75
N ASN A 36 26.87 -6.16 2.03
CA ASN A 36 27.93 -5.59 1.21
C ASN A 36 28.99 -4.82 2.02
N GLY A 37 28.90 -4.78 3.35
CA GLY A 37 29.86 -4.16 4.26
C GLY A 37 29.58 -2.68 4.55
N ASN A 38 28.73 -2.03 3.76
CA ASN A 38 28.39 -0.63 3.95
C ASN A 38 27.48 -0.45 5.18
N MET A 39 27.71 0.66 5.91
CA MET A 39 26.95 1.03 7.09
C MET A 39 25.98 2.17 6.80
N VAL A 40 24.77 2.08 7.35
CA VAL A 40 23.74 3.13 7.29
C VAL A 40 23.11 3.29 8.67
N ASN A 41 22.73 4.52 9.03
CA ASN A 41 21.93 4.81 10.22
C ASN A 41 20.45 4.91 9.85
N LEU A 42 19.70 3.83 10.06
CA LEU A 42 18.28 3.80 9.70
C LEU A 42 17.42 4.53 10.72
N TYR A 43 16.48 5.35 10.24
CA TYR A 43 15.42 5.83 11.10
C TYR A 43 14.68 4.66 11.76
N ARG A 44 14.35 4.80 13.05
CA ARG A 44 13.75 3.74 13.86
C ARG A 44 12.54 3.08 13.20
N ALA A 45 11.64 3.86 12.61
CA ALA A 45 10.45 3.32 11.94
C ALA A 45 10.82 2.50 10.68
N TYR A 46 11.84 2.93 9.93
CA TYR A 46 12.33 2.21 8.76
C TYR A 46 12.93 0.86 9.15
N TYR A 47 13.74 0.84 10.21
CA TYR A 47 14.31 -0.40 10.72
C TYR A 47 13.22 -1.44 11.03
N VAL A 48 12.15 -1.04 11.72
CA VAL A 48 11.03 -1.93 12.04
C VAL A 48 10.26 -2.37 10.80
N ALA A 49 9.99 -1.44 9.87
CA ALA A 49 9.33 -1.74 8.61
C ALA A 49 10.14 -2.75 7.78
N ILE A 50 11.47 -2.60 7.72
CA ILE A 50 12.39 -3.55 7.07
C ILE A 50 12.34 -4.91 7.76
N LEU A 51 12.46 -4.98 9.09
CA LEU A 51 12.35 -6.25 9.81
C LEU A 51 11.02 -6.96 9.52
N ASN A 52 9.93 -6.20 9.43
CA ASN A 52 8.62 -6.73 9.07
C ASN A 52 8.58 -7.25 7.64
N GLY A 53 9.12 -6.49 6.67
CA GLY A 53 9.17 -6.89 5.26
C GLY A 53 10.03 -8.12 5.04
N LEU A 54 11.18 -8.21 5.72
CA LEU A 54 12.07 -9.37 5.70
C LEU A 54 11.42 -10.62 6.30
N TYR A 55 10.77 -10.47 7.46
CA TYR A 55 10.06 -11.56 8.13
C TYR A 55 8.86 -12.08 7.33
N ARG A 56 8.11 -11.16 6.70
CA ARG A 56 7.00 -11.50 5.82
C ARG A 56 7.46 -12.04 4.46
N GLY A 57 8.72 -11.80 4.10
CA GLY A 57 9.29 -12.24 2.84
C GLY A 57 8.98 -11.32 1.67
N PHE A 58 8.48 -10.11 1.91
CA PHE A 58 8.30 -9.07 0.90
C PHE A 58 9.64 -8.52 0.41
N ILE A 59 10.60 -8.36 1.32
CA ILE A 59 11.95 -7.92 0.99
C ILE A 59 12.80 -9.15 0.64
N LYS A 60 13.24 -9.21 -0.61
CA LYS A 60 14.12 -10.26 -1.14
C LYS A 60 15.56 -9.78 -1.28
N ASN A 61 15.74 -8.49 -1.59
CA ASN A 61 17.03 -7.86 -1.81
C ASN A 61 17.15 -6.59 -0.98
N LEU A 62 18.27 -6.42 -0.29
CA LEU A 62 18.56 -5.24 0.52
C LEU A 62 20.06 -4.93 0.47
N LYS A 63 20.41 -3.67 0.19
CA LYS A 63 21.80 -3.19 0.16
C LYS A 63 21.89 -1.78 0.75
N CYS A 64 23.00 -1.46 1.40
CA CYS A 64 23.32 -0.12 1.86
C CYS A 64 24.26 0.52 0.83
N ASP A 65 24.05 1.79 0.50
CA ASP A 65 24.98 2.51 -0.37
C ASP A 65 26.28 2.88 0.36
N SER A 66 27.28 3.36 -0.38
CA SER A 66 28.56 3.78 0.21
C SER A 66 28.51 5.18 0.83
N SER A 67 27.47 5.98 0.55
CA SER A 67 27.32 7.32 1.15
C SER A 67 26.90 7.25 2.62
N GLY A 68 26.33 6.12 3.04
CA GLY A 68 25.82 5.91 4.39
C GLY A 68 24.42 6.47 4.62
N ASN A 69 23.78 7.01 3.57
CA ASN A 69 22.49 7.68 3.65
C ASN A 69 21.41 7.05 2.77
N VAL A 70 21.72 6.03 1.95
CA VAL A 70 20.73 5.35 1.10
C VAL A 70 20.70 3.87 1.38
N ILE A 71 19.48 3.33 1.39
CA ILE A 71 19.20 1.90 1.37
C ILE A 71 18.46 1.55 0.08
N VAL A 72 18.82 0.42 -0.52
CA VAL A 72 18.16 -0.10 -1.72
C VAL A 72 17.39 -1.36 -1.33
N ILE A 73 16.06 -1.31 -1.41
CA ILE A 73 15.16 -2.41 -1.03
C ILE A 73 14.42 -2.87 -2.28
N ASN A 74 14.58 -4.13 -2.68
CA ASN A 74 14.01 -4.68 -3.92
C ASN A 74 14.24 -3.81 -5.17
N GLY A 75 15.37 -3.10 -5.23
CA GLY A 75 15.72 -2.19 -6.33
C GLY A 75 15.24 -0.74 -6.14
N ILE A 76 14.39 -0.45 -5.17
CA ILE A 76 13.96 0.92 -4.85
C ILE A 76 15.00 1.58 -3.94
N LYS A 77 15.53 2.73 -4.38
CA LYS A 77 16.47 3.55 -3.61
C LYS A 77 15.70 4.45 -2.65
N LEU A 78 16.00 4.35 -1.37
CA LEU A 78 15.38 5.13 -0.31
C LEU A 78 16.46 5.82 0.52
N TYR A 79 16.23 7.06 0.95
CA TYR A 79 17.03 7.63 2.03
C TYR A 79 16.87 6.79 3.31
N ALA A 80 17.92 6.71 4.12
CA ALA A 80 17.93 5.96 5.37
C ALA A 80 16.97 6.52 6.44
N GLN A 81 16.54 7.76 6.23
CA GLN A 81 15.55 8.49 7.00
C GLN A 81 14.77 9.42 6.06
N PRO A 82 13.52 9.76 6.39
CA PRO A 82 12.78 10.77 5.64
C PRO A 82 13.50 12.12 5.69
N VAL A 83 13.67 12.77 4.53
CA VAL A 83 14.25 14.12 4.44
C VAL A 83 13.11 15.11 4.30
N ILE A 84 13.08 16.14 5.15
CA ILE A 84 12.08 17.21 5.04
C ILE A 84 12.66 18.31 4.17
N SER A 85 12.01 18.58 3.04
CA SER A 85 12.36 19.70 2.16
C SER A 85 12.06 21.05 2.81
N GLU A 86 12.61 22.13 2.27
CA GLU A 86 12.36 23.51 2.74
C GLU A 86 10.86 23.86 2.76
N ASN A 87 10.09 23.30 1.82
CA ASN A 87 8.63 23.49 1.71
C ASN A 87 7.83 22.51 2.59
N GLY A 88 8.48 21.76 3.47
CA GLY A 88 7.83 20.85 4.42
C GLY A 88 7.50 19.46 3.89
N PHE A 89 7.70 19.19 2.61
CA PHE A 89 7.43 17.86 2.02
C PHE A 89 8.45 16.82 2.50
N VAL A 90 7.97 15.58 2.63
CA VAL A 90 8.76 14.40 2.96
C VAL A 90 9.32 13.78 1.69
N ASP A 91 10.64 13.71 1.58
CA ASP A 91 11.36 13.05 0.50
C ASP A 91 11.92 11.70 0.99
N LEU A 92 11.52 10.62 0.32
CA LEU A 92 12.00 9.27 0.59
C LEU A 92 13.20 8.90 -0.28
N GLY A 93 13.62 9.74 -1.23
CA GLY A 93 14.68 9.49 -2.20
C GLY A 93 14.15 8.97 -3.55
N CYS A 94 13.11 8.13 -3.55
CA CYS A 94 12.45 7.69 -4.78
C CYS A 94 11.18 8.48 -5.12
N CYS A 95 10.58 9.13 -4.12
CA CYS A 95 9.32 9.86 -4.23
C CYS A 95 9.14 10.82 -3.05
N LYS A 96 8.20 11.75 -3.22
CA LYS A 96 7.88 12.79 -2.24
C LYS A 96 6.42 12.70 -1.80
N PHE A 97 6.14 13.08 -0.56
CA PHE A 97 4.81 13.16 0.00
C PHE A 97 4.65 14.46 0.79
N THR A 98 3.44 14.97 0.92
CA THR A 98 3.14 16.15 1.74
C THR A 98 3.47 15.91 3.22
N ARG A 99 3.21 14.70 3.72
CA ARG A 99 3.53 14.25 5.09
C ARG A 99 3.79 12.74 5.14
N LEU A 100 4.36 12.26 6.25
CA LEU A 100 4.70 10.85 6.43
C LEU A 100 3.58 10.12 7.18
N HIS A 101 2.73 9.42 6.43
CA HIS A 101 1.78 8.45 6.95
C HIS A 101 2.43 7.08 7.18
N TYR A 102 1.83 6.27 8.05
CA TYR A 102 2.32 4.91 8.33
C TYR A 102 2.23 3.99 7.10
N THR A 103 1.17 4.13 6.30
CA THR A 103 0.94 3.34 5.07
C THR A 103 2.06 3.55 4.04
N ILE A 104 2.64 4.74 3.94
CA ILE A 104 3.81 5.02 3.10
C ILE A 104 5.00 4.12 3.49
N LEU A 105 5.22 3.87 4.78
CA LEU A 105 6.26 2.95 5.24
C LEU A 105 5.91 1.49 4.92
N GLN A 106 4.62 1.14 4.94
CA GLN A 106 4.15 -0.19 4.54
C GLN A 106 4.43 -0.45 3.05
N VAL A 107 4.10 0.51 2.19
CA VAL A 107 4.27 0.42 0.75
C VAL A 107 5.75 0.47 0.34
N PHE A 108 6.49 1.52 0.73
CA PHE A 108 7.84 1.76 0.21
C PHE A 108 8.93 1.06 1.03
N VAL A 109 8.81 0.96 2.35
CA VAL A 109 9.90 0.41 3.19
C VAL A 109 9.69 -1.07 3.48
N LYS A 110 8.47 -1.47 3.89
CA LYS A 110 8.10 -2.86 4.13
C LYS A 110 7.83 -3.63 2.82
N GLN A 111 7.59 -2.91 1.71
CA GLN A 111 7.45 -3.47 0.35
C GLN A 111 6.23 -4.38 0.19
N GLU A 112 5.10 -4.02 0.81
CA GLU A 112 3.91 -4.89 0.87
C GLU A 112 3.41 -5.39 -0.47
N TYR A 113 3.52 -4.59 -1.54
CA TYR A 113 3.08 -4.97 -2.89
C TYR A 113 4.23 -5.38 -3.81
N ALA A 114 5.42 -5.71 -3.29
CA ALA A 114 6.57 -6.04 -4.13
C ALA A 114 6.44 -7.37 -4.90
N PHE A 115 5.46 -8.19 -4.55
CA PHE A 115 5.21 -9.48 -5.17
C PHE A 115 4.46 -9.41 -6.50
N THR A 116 3.79 -8.28 -6.79
CA THR A 116 3.08 -8.07 -8.07
C THR A 116 4.02 -7.41 -9.07
N GLU A 117 3.90 -7.80 -10.34
CA GLU A 117 4.54 -7.14 -11.46
C GLU A 117 3.50 -6.33 -12.21
N VAL A 118 3.71 -5.01 -12.27
CA VAL A 118 2.75 -4.06 -12.83
C VAL A 118 3.29 -3.35 -14.05
N ARG A 119 4.50 -3.67 -14.52
CA ARG A 119 5.11 -3.01 -15.68
C ARG A 119 4.25 -3.19 -16.93
N GLY A 120 3.74 -2.09 -17.47
CA GLY A 120 2.87 -2.09 -18.66
C GLY A 120 1.39 -2.31 -18.37
N GLU A 121 1.05 -2.66 -17.13
CA GLU A 121 -0.31 -3.00 -16.70
C GLU A 121 -1.15 -1.74 -16.39
N THR A 122 -2.47 -1.86 -16.53
CA THR A 122 -3.45 -0.93 -15.97
C THR A 122 -3.94 -1.42 -14.62
N VAL A 123 -3.69 -0.62 -13.59
CA VAL A 123 -4.06 -0.94 -12.20
C VAL A 123 -5.30 -0.14 -11.81
N ILE A 124 -6.29 -0.80 -11.22
CA ILE A 124 -7.33 -0.13 -10.43
C ILE A 124 -6.96 -0.31 -8.96
N ASP A 125 -6.73 0.81 -8.26
CA ASP A 125 -6.32 0.88 -6.86
C ASP A 125 -7.46 1.44 -6.02
N ILE A 126 -8.23 0.55 -5.38
CA ILE A 126 -9.38 0.89 -4.54
C ILE A 126 -8.93 1.05 -3.10
N GLY A 127 -9.25 2.20 -2.50
CA GLY A 127 -8.72 2.64 -1.22
C GLY A 127 -7.28 3.12 -1.37
N ALA A 128 -7.08 4.08 -2.29
CA ALA A 128 -5.77 4.63 -2.60
C ALA A 128 -5.24 5.57 -1.50
N PHE A 129 -6.09 5.97 -0.54
CA PHE A 129 -5.78 6.88 0.55
C PHE A 129 -5.09 8.16 0.04
N VAL A 130 -3.85 8.42 0.45
CA VAL A 130 -3.06 9.58 0.03
C VAL A 130 -2.24 9.33 -1.25
N GLY A 131 -2.57 8.27 -1.99
CA GLY A 131 -1.96 7.88 -3.27
C GLY A 131 -0.65 7.12 -3.14
N ASP A 132 -0.30 6.60 -1.97
CA ASP A 132 0.98 5.93 -1.73
C ASP A 132 1.17 4.66 -2.57
N SER A 133 0.16 3.78 -2.60
CA SER A 133 0.12 2.58 -3.43
C SER A 133 0.02 2.92 -4.93
N ALA A 134 -0.80 3.90 -5.31
CA ALA A 134 -0.87 4.38 -6.69
C ALA A 134 0.47 4.92 -7.23
N ILE A 135 1.17 5.75 -6.44
CA ILE A 135 2.50 6.27 -6.75
C ILE A 135 3.50 5.11 -6.83
N TYR A 136 3.44 4.15 -5.91
CA TYR A 136 4.28 2.96 -5.94
C TYR A 136 4.12 2.16 -7.24
N PHE A 137 2.88 1.87 -7.66
CA PHE A 137 2.63 1.15 -8.91
C PHE A 137 3.10 1.93 -10.14
N ALA A 138 2.86 3.24 -10.19
CA ALA A 138 3.32 4.10 -11.28
C ALA A 138 4.86 4.13 -11.39
N LEU A 139 5.57 4.17 -10.26
CA LEU A 139 7.04 4.11 -10.21
C LEU A 139 7.60 2.72 -10.55
N ARG A 140 6.83 1.65 -10.29
CA ARG A 140 7.14 0.28 -10.69
C ARG A 140 6.91 0.01 -12.18
N GLY A 141 6.27 0.94 -12.89
CA GLY A 141 6.13 0.90 -14.34
C GLY A 141 4.72 0.62 -14.85
N ALA A 142 3.70 0.73 -14.00
CA ALA A 142 2.30 0.70 -14.45
C ALA A 142 2.08 1.70 -15.59
N ARG A 143 1.36 1.25 -16.62
CA ARG A 143 0.99 2.08 -17.78
C ARG A 143 -0.01 3.14 -17.36
N ARG A 144 -0.99 2.77 -16.55
CA ARG A 144 -1.97 3.67 -15.95
C ARG A 144 -2.39 3.14 -14.58
N VAL A 145 -2.67 4.03 -13.64
CA VAL A 145 -3.28 3.70 -12.34
C VAL A 145 -4.54 4.53 -12.16
N TYR A 146 -5.67 3.88 -11.88
CA TYR A 146 -6.91 4.53 -11.48
C TYR A 146 -7.02 4.44 -9.97
N ALA A 147 -6.75 5.54 -9.28
CA ALA A 147 -6.64 5.60 -7.82
C ALA A 147 -7.97 6.10 -7.23
N VAL A 148 -8.71 5.24 -6.56
CA VAL A 148 -10.05 5.51 -6.05
C VAL A 148 -10.01 5.68 -4.54
N GLU A 149 -10.40 6.87 -4.07
CA GLU A 149 -10.41 7.21 -2.64
C GLU A 149 -11.69 7.97 -2.27
N PRO A 150 -12.52 7.46 -1.35
CA PRO A 150 -13.73 8.15 -0.93
C PRO A 150 -13.49 9.33 0.00
N HIS A 151 -12.49 9.30 0.88
CA HIS A 151 -12.28 10.33 1.88
C HIS A 151 -11.76 11.64 1.25
N PRO A 152 -12.50 12.76 1.33
CA PRO A 152 -12.16 13.99 0.61
C PRO A 152 -10.78 14.56 0.94
N GLU A 153 -10.39 14.55 2.22
CA GLU A 153 -9.08 15.07 2.61
C GLU A 153 -7.91 14.19 2.16
N ALA A 154 -8.05 12.86 2.27
CA ALA A 154 -7.06 11.92 1.76
C ALA A 154 -6.95 12.03 0.23
N TYR A 155 -8.09 12.16 -0.46
CA TYR A 155 -8.14 12.43 -1.88
C TYR A 155 -7.43 13.74 -2.25
N ALA A 156 -7.70 14.84 -1.54
CA ALA A 156 -7.04 16.12 -1.78
C ALA A 156 -5.52 16.01 -1.56
N GLU A 157 -5.08 15.28 -0.53
CA GLU A 157 -3.68 14.98 -0.29
C GLU A 157 -3.07 14.12 -1.41
N MET A 158 -3.80 13.11 -1.90
CA MET A 158 -3.40 12.31 -3.04
C MET A 158 -3.16 13.17 -4.29
N LEU A 159 -4.02 14.15 -4.58
CA LEU A 159 -3.79 15.08 -5.70
C LEU A 159 -2.46 15.83 -5.57
N MET A 160 -2.15 16.33 -4.36
CA MET A 160 -0.88 16.99 -4.09
C MET A 160 0.29 16.03 -4.26
N ASN A 161 0.21 14.82 -3.71
CA ASN A 161 1.27 13.81 -3.79
C ASN A 161 1.53 13.35 -5.24
N ILE A 162 0.49 13.14 -6.04
CA ILE A 162 0.63 12.81 -7.47
C ILE A 162 1.37 13.93 -8.20
N SER A 163 0.99 15.19 -7.95
CA SER A 163 1.63 16.35 -8.57
C SER A 163 3.08 16.53 -8.12
N LEU A 164 3.39 16.32 -6.83
CA LEU A 164 4.76 16.40 -6.28
C LEU A 164 5.72 15.40 -6.92
N ASN A 165 5.21 14.30 -7.45
CA ASN A 165 5.98 13.27 -8.13
C ASN A 165 5.90 13.35 -9.67
N HIS A 166 5.19 14.35 -10.21
CA HIS A 166 4.97 14.51 -11.66
C HIS A 166 4.30 13.29 -12.32
N LEU A 167 3.30 12.70 -11.64
CA LEU A 167 2.62 11.48 -12.08
C LEU A 167 1.21 11.70 -12.62
N ASN A 168 0.81 12.97 -12.89
CA ASN A 168 -0.52 13.33 -13.37
C ASN A 168 -0.90 12.62 -14.69
N ASP A 169 0.07 12.32 -15.55
CA ASP A 169 -0.19 11.61 -16.82
C ASP A 169 -0.37 10.10 -16.62
N LYS A 170 0.04 9.55 -15.48
CA LYS A 170 0.00 8.10 -15.20
C LYS A 170 -1.12 7.73 -14.24
N ILE A 171 -1.44 8.59 -13.28
CA ILE A 171 -2.40 8.32 -12.22
C ILE A 171 -3.65 9.17 -12.46
N ILE A 172 -4.80 8.51 -12.54
CA ILE A 172 -6.12 9.13 -12.66
C ILE A 172 -6.81 9.03 -11.29
N PRO A 173 -6.81 10.11 -10.49
CA PRO A 173 -7.41 10.12 -9.17
C PRO A 173 -8.93 10.30 -9.25
N ILE A 174 -9.68 9.44 -8.53
CA ILE A 174 -11.15 9.42 -8.54
C ILE A 174 -11.67 9.53 -7.09
N ASN A 175 -12.41 10.59 -6.79
CA ASN A 175 -13.04 10.76 -5.47
C ASN A 175 -14.41 10.07 -5.44
N ALA A 176 -14.40 8.78 -5.14
CA ALA A 176 -15.60 7.95 -5.04
C ALA A 176 -15.37 6.78 -4.09
N ALA A 177 -16.44 6.23 -3.54
CA ALA A 177 -16.45 4.88 -2.97
C ALA A 177 -16.76 3.86 -4.07
N VAL A 178 -16.29 2.62 -3.91
CA VAL A 178 -16.69 1.51 -4.79
C VAL A 178 -17.70 0.62 -4.06
N GLY A 179 -18.85 0.37 -4.67
CA GLY A 179 -19.95 -0.37 -4.05
C GLY A 179 -21.25 -0.35 -4.87
N LYS A 180 -22.39 -0.55 -4.22
CA LYS A 180 -23.71 -0.76 -4.87
C LYS A 180 -24.35 0.46 -5.56
N GLY A 181 -23.59 1.51 -5.85
CA GLY A 181 -24.11 2.74 -6.46
C GLY A 181 -24.72 3.73 -5.45
N GLY A 182 -25.02 4.95 -5.92
CA GLY A 182 -25.64 5.99 -5.11
C GLY A 182 -24.63 6.84 -4.35
N PHE A 183 -24.79 6.95 -3.02
CA PHE A 183 -23.90 7.72 -2.16
C PHE A 183 -23.58 6.96 -0.87
N THR A 184 -22.35 7.14 -0.37
CA THR A 184 -21.96 6.73 0.98
C THR A 184 -21.67 7.96 1.83
N CYS A 185 -21.70 7.80 3.15
CA CYS A 185 -21.37 8.87 4.09
C CYS A 185 -19.97 8.67 4.65
N VAL A 186 -19.09 9.64 4.43
CA VAL A 186 -17.71 9.62 4.92
C VAL A 186 -17.57 10.64 6.05
N ASN A 187 -17.12 10.21 7.22
CA ASN A 187 -16.74 11.12 8.29
C ASN A 187 -15.45 11.88 7.89
N ILE A 188 -15.33 13.15 8.27
CA ILE A 188 -14.23 14.04 7.84
C ILE A 188 -12.97 13.87 8.71
N ASP A 189 -13.08 13.23 9.89
CA ASP A 189 -11.93 13.07 10.78
C ASP A 189 -10.86 12.13 10.18
N VAL A 190 -9.82 12.75 9.63
CA VAL A 190 -8.65 12.13 9.00
C VAL A 190 -7.90 11.15 9.89
N ASN A 191 -8.04 11.22 11.21
CA ASN A 191 -7.35 10.29 12.11
C ASN A 191 -7.86 8.84 12.00
N TYR A 192 -8.95 8.62 11.25
CA TYR A 192 -9.54 7.31 11.02
C TYR A 192 -9.69 6.95 9.54
N ALA A 193 -9.20 7.78 8.62
CA ALA A 193 -9.38 7.57 7.18
C ALA A 193 -8.73 6.25 6.69
N ASP A 194 -7.72 5.77 7.39
CA ASP A 194 -6.98 4.52 7.13
C ASP A 194 -7.61 3.27 7.79
N ILE A 195 -8.73 3.38 8.52
CA ILE A 195 -9.35 2.26 9.27
C ILE A 195 -10.89 2.28 9.18
N THR A 196 -11.51 3.17 8.39
CA THR A 196 -12.97 3.36 8.42
C THR A 196 -13.72 2.58 7.34
N TYR A 197 -14.57 1.65 7.77
CA TYR A 197 -15.59 1.03 6.93
C TYR A 197 -16.75 2.01 6.66
N PHE A 198 -17.02 2.32 5.39
CA PHE A 198 -18.13 3.20 5.01
C PHE A 198 -19.41 2.42 4.72
N LYS A 199 -20.40 2.50 5.62
CA LYS A 199 -21.73 1.94 5.40
C LYS A 199 -22.52 2.78 4.39
N THR A 200 -23.35 2.13 3.57
CA THR A 200 -24.40 2.81 2.80
C THR A 200 -25.24 3.69 3.72
N ALA A 201 -25.44 4.95 3.35
CA ALA A 201 -26.14 5.90 4.19
C ALA A 201 -27.61 5.48 4.38
N ASP A 202 -27.98 5.13 5.62
CA ASP A 202 -29.34 5.45 6.11
C ASP A 202 -29.46 6.99 6.12
N ASN A 203 -30.69 7.53 6.08
CA ASN A 203 -30.99 8.95 5.87
C ASN A 203 -30.30 9.98 6.82
N ARG A 204 -29.49 9.54 7.78
CA ARG A 204 -28.64 10.40 8.63
C ARG A 204 -27.18 10.27 8.19
N CYS A 205 -26.68 11.31 7.53
CA CYS A 205 -25.27 11.46 7.21
C CYS A 205 -24.73 12.68 7.95
N ASP A 206 -23.96 12.43 9.01
CA ASP A 206 -23.30 13.49 9.80
C ASP A 206 -21.94 13.89 9.20
N GLY A 207 -21.58 13.33 8.04
CA GLY A 207 -20.35 13.58 7.30
C GLY A 207 -20.58 14.07 5.86
N VAL A 208 -19.60 13.85 4.98
CA VAL A 208 -19.69 14.23 3.57
C VAL A 208 -20.29 13.09 2.76
N ARG A 209 -21.28 13.43 1.92
CA ARG A 209 -21.82 12.49 0.94
C ARG A 209 -20.86 12.35 -0.23
N ILE A 210 -20.43 11.12 -0.49
CA ILE A 210 -19.50 10.78 -1.56
C ILE A 210 -20.19 9.82 -2.53
N PRO A 211 -20.05 10.02 -3.86
CA PRO A 211 -20.59 9.09 -4.84
C PRO A 211 -20.06 7.67 -4.58
N SER A 212 -20.96 6.70 -4.55
CA SER A 212 -20.63 5.28 -4.59
C SER A 212 -20.88 4.80 -6.02
N ILE A 213 -19.90 4.15 -6.63
CA ILE A 213 -19.96 3.66 -8.01
C ILE A 213 -19.64 2.16 -8.04
N GLY A 214 -20.37 1.38 -8.85
CA GLY A 214 -20.01 -0.01 -9.09
C GLY A 214 -18.68 -0.11 -9.81
N LEU A 215 -17.93 -1.20 -9.59
CA LEU A 215 -16.67 -1.45 -10.30
C LEU A 215 -16.88 -1.48 -11.81
N SER A 216 -17.95 -2.11 -12.27
CA SER A 216 -18.34 -2.18 -13.69
C SER A 216 -18.65 -0.80 -14.26
N ASP A 217 -19.39 0.02 -13.52
CA ASP A 217 -19.75 1.38 -13.92
C ASP A 217 -18.52 2.29 -13.94
N LEU A 218 -17.60 2.11 -12.98
CA LEU A 218 -16.32 2.79 -12.94
C LEU A 218 -15.51 2.49 -14.21
N MET A 219 -15.38 1.20 -14.54
CA MET A 219 -14.67 0.76 -15.73
C MET A 219 -15.29 1.33 -17.01
N GLN A 220 -16.63 1.29 -17.12
CA GLN A 220 -17.34 1.84 -18.27
C GLN A 220 -17.15 3.36 -18.38
N LYS A 221 -17.33 4.09 -17.28
CA LYS A 221 -17.27 5.56 -17.23
C LYS A 221 -15.92 6.10 -17.68
N TYR A 222 -14.84 5.41 -17.32
CA TYR A 222 -13.47 5.84 -17.64
C TYR A 222 -12.85 5.07 -18.82
N GLY A 223 -13.60 4.18 -19.47
CA GLY A 223 -13.09 3.35 -20.58
C GLY A 223 -11.90 2.48 -20.17
N ILE A 224 -11.96 1.90 -18.97
CA ILE A 224 -10.85 1.14 -18.38
C ILE A 224 -10.87 -0.30 -18.92
N GLU A 225 -9.76 -0.71 -19.52
CA GLU A 225 -9.41 -2.12 -19.69
C GLU A 225 -8.31 -2.44 -18.66
N PRO A 226 -8.70 -2.99 -17.49
CA PRO A 226 -7.78 -3.19 -16.39
C PRO A 226 -7.06 -4.54 -16.50
N ASP A 227 -5.94 -4.65 -15.81
CA ASP A 227 -5.16 -5.88 -15.72
C ASP A 227 -5.03 -6.33 -14.25
N VAL A 228 -4.83 -5.37 -13.33
CA VAL A 228 -4.63 -5.62 -11.89
C VAL A 228 -5.65 -4.86 -11.06
N LEU A 229 -6.26 -5.55 -10.10
CA LEU A 229 -7.16 -4.97 -9.09
C LEU A 229 -6.50 -4.99 -7.72
N LYS A 230 -6.23 -3.83 -7.12
CA LYS A 230 -5.91 -3.71 -5.70
C LYS A 230 -7.14 -3.25 -4.94
N MET A 231 -7.49 -3.97 -3.88
CA MET A 231 -8.56 -3.63 -2.95
C MET A 231 -8.04 -3.63 -1.52
N ASP A 232 -8.07 -2.45 -0.91
CA ASP A 232 -7.73 -2.21 0.49
C ASP A 232 -8.59 -1.03 0.95
N CYS A 233 -9.87 -1.30 1.20
CA CYS A 233 -10.92 -0.30 1.36
C CYS A 233 -11.76 -0.55 2.63
N GLU A 234 -11.12 -1.15 3.63
CA GLU A 234 -11.62 -1.32 4.99
C GLU A 234 -13.00 -1.97 5.09
N GLY A 235 -13.36 -2.84 4.13
CA GLY A 235 -14.58 -3.64 4.12
C GLY A 235 -15.39 -3.61 2.82
N CYS A 236 -15.13 -2.67 1.89
CA CYS A 236 -15.83 -2.65 0.60
C CYS A 236 -15.51 -3.89 -0.26
N GLU A 237 -14.43 -4.62 0.06
CA GLU A 237 -13.94 -5.74 -0.72
C GLU A 237 -14.96 -6.88 -0.75
N PHE A 238 -15.68 -7.09 0.37
CA PHE A 238 -16.73 -8.09 0.44
C PHE A 238 -17.90 -7.75 -0.47
N ASP A 239 -18.36 -6.50 -0.43
CA ASP A 239 -19.47 -6.05 -1.26
C ASP A 239 -19.13 -6.13 -2.75
N VAL A 240 -17.95 -5.64 -3.15
CA VAL A 240 -17.49 -5.69 -4.54
C VAL A 240 -17.36 -7.13 -5.02
N LEU A 241 -16.69 -8.00 -4.25
CA LEU A 241 -16.50 -9.39 -4.64
C LEU A 241 -17.82 -10.17 -4.67
N MET A 242 -18.77 -9.90 -3.78
CA MET A 242 -20.03 -10.65 -3.75
C MET A 242 -20.99 -10.24 -4.87
N ASN A 243 -20.99 -8.97 -5.27
CA ASN A 243 -21.94 -8.44 -6.25
C ASN A 243 -21.37 -8.36 -7.68
N GLU A 244 -20.05 -8.21 -7.84
CA GLU A 244 -19.42 -7.97 -9.16
C GLU A 244 -18.36 -9.02 -9.54
N TYR A 245 -18.40 -10.20 -8.92
CA TYR A 245 -17.46 -11.30 -9.18
C TYR A 245 -17.30 -11.67 -10.65
N ASP A 246 -18.41 -11.70 -11.39
CA ASP A 246 -18.39 -12.11 -12.80
C ASP A 246 -17.64 -11.12 -13.69
N VAL A 247 -17.59 -9.84 -13.31
CA VAL A 247 -16.76 -8.84 -13.98
C VAL A 247 -15.32 -9.02 -13.56
N ILE A 248 -15.07 -9.20 -12.26
CA ILE A 248 -13.73 -9.40 -11.72
C ILE A 248 -13.01 -10.58 -12.39
N LYS A 249 -13.65 -11.75 -12.43
CA LYS A 249 -13.07 -12.97 -13.02
C LYS A 249 -12.85 -12.89 -14.53
N LYS A 250 -13.54 -11.98 -15.23
CA LYS A 250 -13.45 -11.82 -16.69
C LYS A 250 -12.44 -10.76 -17.11
N LYS A 251 -12.20 -9.76 -16.25
CA LYS A 251 -11.50 -8.53 -16.62
C LYS A 251 -10.12 -8.39 -15.97
N PHE A 252 -9.83 -9.07 -14.87
CA PHE A 252 -8.55 -8.92 -14.18
C PHE A 252 -7.73 -10.19 -14.24
N ASN A 253 -6.42 -10.02 -14.41
CA ASN A 253 -5.44 -11.09 -14.41
C ASN A 253 -4.86 -11.32 -13.01
N GLU A 254 -4.79 -10.26 -12.19
CA GLU A 254 -4.29 -10.33 -10.82
C GLU A 254 -5.17 -9.49 -9.88
N ILE A 255 -5.43 -10.05 -8.69
CA ILE A 255 -6.21 -9.40 -7.63
C ILE A 255 -5.37 -9.39 -6.36
N ILE A 256 -5.14 -8.20 -5.83
CA ILE A 256 -4.48 -7.93 -4.57
C ILE A 256 -5.56 -7.47 -3.60
N LEU A 257 -5.72 -8.20 -2.49
CA LEU A 257 -6.80 -7.96 -1.55
C LEU A 257 -6.26 -7.90 -0.13
N GLU A 258 -6.44 -6.78 0.57
CA GLU A 258 -6.33 -6.76 2.02
C GLU A 258 -7.67 -7.12 2.67
N CYS A 259 -7.67 -8.22 3.42
CA CYS A 259 -8.87 -8.71 4.08
C CYS A 259 -9.19 -7.98 5.38
N HIS A 260 -10.36 -7.35 5.41
CA HIS A 260 -10.95 -6.77 6.61
C HIS A 260 -12.12 -7.62 7.12
N ASP A 261 -11.97 -8.25 8.30
CA ASP A 261 -13.02 -9.10 8.89
C ASP A 261 -14.26 -8.30 9.36
N ALA A 262 -14.26 -6.97 9.23
CA ALA A 262 -15.35 -6.09 9.65
C ALA A 262 -16.63 -6.28 8.83
N ALA A 263 -16.52 -6.63 7.54
CA ALA A 263 -17.65 -6.79 6.62
C ALA A 263 -17.94 -8.25 6.22
N GLY A 264 -16.98 -9.16 6.42
CA GLY A 264 -17.12 -10.58 6.12
C GLY A 264 -15.83 -11.35 6.32
N SER A 265 -15.89 -12.69 6.27
CA SER A 265 -14.68 -13.49 6.52
C SER A 265 -13.73 -13.46 5.33
N CYS A 266 -12.45 -13.15 5.59
CA CYS A 266 -11.37 -13.33 4.62
C CYS A 266 -11.36 -14.75 4.00
N ARG A 267 -11.80 -15.76 4.76
CA ARG A 267 -11.90 -17.15 4.29
C ARG A 267 -12.93 -17.29 3.16
N ASP A 268 -14.03 -16.55 3.22
CA ASP A 268 -15.10 -16.64 2.22
C ASP A 268 -14.69 -15.95 0.92
N LEU A 269 -14.02 -14.79 1.01
CA LEU A 269 -13.43 -14.11 -0.13
C LEU A 269 -12.40 -14.99 -0.83
N LEU A 270 -11.49 -15.60 -0.06
CA LEU A 270 -10.51 -16.54 -0.59
C LEU A 270 -11.18 -17.73 -1.26
N ARG A 271 -12.21 -18.34 -0.64
CA ARG A 271 -12.94 -19.48 -1.21
C ARG A 271 -13.61 -19.12 -2.54
N LYS A 272 -14.16 -17.89 -2.64
CA LYS A 272 -14.81 -17.41 -3.85
C LYS A 272 -13.81 -17.18 -4.98
N LEU A 273 -12.76 -16.41 -4.72
CA LEU A 273 -11.68 -16.13 -5.69
C LEU A 273 -10.99 -17.41 -6.16
N SER A 274 -10.78 -18.37 -5.25
CA SER A 274 -10.08 -19.63 -5.57
C SER A 274 -10.85 -20.56 -6.52
N LYS A 275 -12.06 -20.19 -6.94
CA LYS A 275 -12.81 -20.92 -7.98
C LYS A 275 -12.24 -20.69 -9.37
N ASP A 276 -11.71 -19.49 -9.62
CA ASP A 276 -11.26 -19.06 -10.94
C ASP A 276 -9.80 -18.57 -10.94
N PHE A 277 -9.21 -18.32 -9.77
CA PHE A 277 -7.83 -17.83 -9.61
C PHE A 277 -6.97 -18.75 -8.72
N LYS A 278 -5.65 -18.72 -8.90
CA LYS A 278 -4.71 -19.33 -7.98
C LYS A 278 -4.36 -18.36 -6.87
N CYS A 279 -5.04 -18.50 -5.75
CA CYS A 279 -4.87 -17.60 -4.61
C CYS A 279 -3.81 -18.08 -3.60
N HIS A 280 -3.04 -17.14 -3.07
CA HIS A 280 -2.10 -17.37 -1.98
C HIS A 280 -2.06 -16.19 -1.02
N LYS A 281 -1.90 -16.47 0.28
CA LYS A 281 -1.63 -15.43 1.28
C LYS A 281 -0.19 -14.98 1.14
N VAL A 282 0.03 -13.66 1.04
CA VAL A 282 1.30 -13.17 0.49
C VAL A 282 2.45 -13.11 1.52
N SER A 283 2.28 -13.64 2.73
CA SER A 283 3.40 -13.79 3.67
C SER A 283 3.17 -14.74 4.84
N MET A 284 4.27 -15.12 5.50
CA MET A 284 4.25 -15.80 6.79
C MET A 284 3.72 -14.88 7.91
N GLY A 285 2.99 -15.47 8.87
CA GLY A 285 2.59 -14.79 10.11
C GLY A 285 1.33 -13.93 10.01
N GLY A 286 0.29 -14.41 9.32
CA GLY A 286 -1.06 -13.83 9.37
C GLY A 286 -1.19 -12.46 8.71
N SER A 287 -0.52 -12.22 7.57
CA SER A 287 -0.90 -11.08 6.74
C SER A 287 -2.31 -11.27 6.21
N LYS A 288 -3.05 -10.16 6.16
CA LYS A 288 -4.39 -10.06 5.58
C LYS A 288 -4.36 -9.90 4.06
N ILE A 289 -3.18 -9.79 3.45
CA ILE A 289 -3.03 -9.62 2.00
C ILE A 289 -3.09 -10.99 1.31
N ILE A 290 -4.00 -11.10 0.36
CA ILE A 290 -4.17 -12.21 -0.57
C ILE A 290 -3.79 -11.71 -1.96
N ASN A 291 -3.07 -12.53 -2.70
CA ASN A 291 -2.87 -12.40 -4.15
C ASN A 291 -3.58 -13.56 -4.83
N CYS A 292 -4.38 -13.25 -5.85
CA CYS A 292 -5.03 -14.21 -6.74
C CYS A 292 -4.70 -13.87 -8.19
N SER A 293 -4.09 -14.82 -8.90
CA SER A 293 -3.68 -14.73 -10.31
C SER A 293 -4.01 -16.00 -11.08
#